data_AF-K7ZYM1-F1
#
_entry.id   AF-K7ZYM1-F1
#
_cell.length_a   1.000
_cell.length_b   1.000
_cell.length_c   1.000
_cell.angle_alpha   90.00
_cell.angle_beta   90.00
_cell.angle_gamma   90.00
#
_symmetry.space_group_name_H-M   'P 1'
#
loop_
_entity.id
_entity.type
_entity.pdbx_description
1 polymer ?
#
loop_
_entity_poly.entity_id
_entity_poly.type
_entity_poly.pdbx_seq_one_letter_code
_entity_poly.pdbx_strand_id
1 'polypeptide(L)' 'MAGDSAAQGVGINLFTDPDTTQKINSFIDMSKAGFSGHTLISVGMVKLNGKTVTPGDIQSSVTFELVTL' A
#
# COMPACT_ATOMS: atom_id res chain seq x y z
N MET A 1 -5.95 -6.03 18.59
CA MET A 1 -6.84 -5.12 19.31
C MET A 1 -6.49 -3.71 18.85
N ALA A 2 -7.31 -3.07 18.02
CA ALA A 2 -7.13 -1.66 17.70
C ALA A 2 -7.64 -0.87 18.92
N GLY A 3 -6.72 -0.30 19.69
CA GLY A 3 -7.03 0.43 20.93
C GLY A 3 -7.75 1.74 20.63
N ASP A 4 -8.27 2.38 21.66
CA ASP A 4 -9.03 3.65 21.69
C ASP A 4 -8.31 4.88 21.09
N SER A 5 -7.30 4.69 20.24
CA SER A 5 -6.45 5.72 19.63
C SER A 5 -6.18 5.48 18.15
N ALA A 6 -7.01 4.71 17.43
CA ALA A 6 -6.82 4.48 15.99
C ALA A 6 -7.03 5.77 15.16
N ALA A 7 -6.11 6.05 14.23
CA ALA A 7 -6.27 7.17 13.30
C ALA A 7 -7.50 6.96 12.39
N GLN A 8 -8.18 8.06 12.04
CA GLN A 8 -9.31 8.03 11.09
C GLN A 8 -9.03 8.90 9.88
N GLY A 9 -9.73 8.60 8.77
CA GLY A 9 -9.63 9.35 7.52
C GLY A 9 -8.33 9.12 6.74
N VAL A 10 -7.54 8.13 7.14
CA VAL A 10 -6.30 7.71 6.50
C VAL A 10 -6.36 6.25 6.10
N GLY A 11 -5.61 5.88 5.08
CA GLY A 11 -5.39 4.50 4.65
C GLY A 11 -3.94 4.27 4.28
N ILE A 12 -3.62 3.02 3.96
CA ILE A 12 -2.32 2.64 3.41
C ILE A 12 -2.50 2.35 1.92
N ASN A 13 -1.58 2.83 1.09
CA ASN A 13 -1.53 2.56 -0.33
C ASN A 13 -0.16 2.01 -0.74
N LEU A 14 -0.15 1.24 -1.82
CA LEU A 14 1.05 0.67 -2.41
C LEU A 14 1.40 1.45 -3.68
N PHE A 15 2.68 1.61 -3.96
CA PHE A 15 3.16 2.35 -5.12
C PHE A 15 4.34 1.61 -5.76
N THR A 16 4.34 1.48 -7.09
CA THR A 16 5.52 1.02 -7.84
C THR A 16 6.36 2.16 -8.38
N ASP A 17 5.73 3.32 -8.58
CA ASP A 17 6.34 4.59 -8.99
C ASP A 17 5.66 5.73 -8.22
N PRO A 18 6.26 6.92 -8.12
CA PRO A 18 5.71 8.04 -7.34
C PRO A 18 4.25 8.39 -7.65
N ASP A 19 3.83 8.24 -8.91
CA ASP A 19 2.49 8.58 -9.38
C ASP A 19 1.60 7.35 -9.65
N THR A 20 2.14 6.14 -9.51
CA THR A 20 1.44 4.89 -9.85
C THR A 20 1.04 4.15 -8.60
N THR A 21 -0.25 4.23 -8.25
CA THR A 21 -0.83 3.44 -7.17
C THR A 21 -1.08 2.00 -7.60
N GLN A 22 -0.77 1.04 -6.74
CA GLN A 22 -1.11 -0.36 -6.91
C GLN A 22 -2.36 -0.74 -6.14
N LYS A 23 -3.31 -1.32 -6.85
CA LYS A 23 -4.55 -1.80 -6.24
C LYS A 23 -4.24 -3.08 -5.46
N ILE A 24 -4.79 -3.18 -4.25
CA ILE A 24 -4.74 -4.43 -3.49
C ILE A 24 -5.49 -5.52 -4.26
N ASN A 25 -4.98 -6.75 -4.20
CA ASN A 25 -5.50 -7.92 -4.93
C ASN A 25 -5.46 -7.78 -6.46
N SER A 26 -4.49 -7.04 -6.99
CA SER A 26 -4.16 -7.05 -8.42
C SER A 26 -2.72 -7.53 -8.65
N PHE A 27 -2.48 -8.10 -9.82
CA PHE A 27 -1.13 -8.50 -10.23
C PHE A 27 -0.24 -7.28 -10.46
N ILE A 28 1.00 -7.37 -9.99
CA ILE A 28 2.08 -6.47 -10.39
C ILE A 28 2.78 -7.12 -11.57
N ASP A 29 2.85 -6.40 -12.69
CA ASP A 29 3.54 -6.87 -13.89
C ASP A 29 5.06 -6.81 -13.70
N MET A 30 5.62 -7.94 -13.28
CA MET A 30 7.05 -8.13 -13.04
C MET A 30 7.88 -8.11 -14.33
N SER A 31 7.29 -8.20 -15.52
CA SER A 31 8.05 -8.11 -16.79
C SER A 31 8.64 -6.71 -17.03
N LYS A 32 8.10 -5.70 -16.32
CA LYS A 32 8.59 -4.32 -16.34
C LYS A 32 9.68 -4.05 -15.32
N ALA A 33 9.91 -4.97 -14.37
CA ALA A 33 11.06 -4.90 -13.49
C ALA A 33 12.31 -5.07 -14.35
N GLY A 34 13.28 -4.17 -14.21
CA GLY A 34 14.50 -4.20 -15.02
C GLY A 34 15.33 -5.48 -14.82
N PHE A 35 16.52 -5.50 -15.43
CA PHE A 35 17.42 -6.67 -15.54
C PHE A 35 17.74 -7.45 -14.24
N SER A 36 17.42 -6.94 -13.05
CA SER A 36 17.75 -7.54 -11.77
C SER A 36 16.68 -8.46 -11.16
N GLY A 37 15.48 -8.54 -11.75
CA GLY A 37 14.39 -9.39 -11.22
C GLY A 37 13.82 -8.91 -9.86
N HIS A 38 14.13 -7.67 -9.47
CA HIS A 38 13.63 -7.04 -8.25
C HIS A 38 12.57 -5.99 -8.58
N THR A 39 11.50 -5.96 -7.78
CA THR A 39 10.48 -4.91 -7.81
C THR A 39 10.56 -4.10 -6.53
N LEU A 40 10.54 -2.77 -6.66
CA LEU A 40 10.41 -1.86 -5.53
C LEU A 40 8.93 -1.59 -5.30
N ILE A 41 8.46 -1.84 -4.08
CA ILE A 41 7.11 -1.49 -3.64
C ILE A 41 7.24 -0.50 -2.49
N SER A 42 6.77 0.72 -2.72
CA SER A 42 6.69 1.74 -1.68
C SER A 42 5.35 1.63 -0.96
N VAL A 43 5.37 1.75 0.36
CA VAL A 43 4.17 1.77 1.22
C VAL A 43 4.02 3.17 1.76
N GLY A 44 2.85 3.79 1.55
CA GLY A 44 2.58 5.16 1.97
C GLY A 44 1.24 5.32 2.66
N MET A 45 1.16 6.25 3.60
CA MET A 45 -0.11 6.70 4.17
C MET A 45 -0.78 7.68 3.20
N VAL A 46 -2.09 7.54 3.01
CA VAL A 46 -2.89 8.41 2.14
C VAL A 46 -4.12 8.92 2.87
N LYS A 47 -4.55 10.14 2.53
CA LYS A 47 -5.84 10.68 2.98
C LYS A 47 -6.97 10.04 2.18
N LEU A 48 -7.99 9.53 2.87
CA LEU A 48 -9.18 8.99 2.22
C LEU A 48 -10.06 10.11 1.67
N ASN A 49 -10.58 9.93 0.46
CA ASN A 49 -11.40 10.94 -0.20
C ASN A 49 -12.65 11.26 0.64
N GLY A 50 -12.94 12.56 0.81
CA GLY A 50 -14.08 13.03 1.60
C GLY A 50 -13.98 12.78 3.11
N LYS A 51 -12.81 12.39 3.65
CA LYS A 51 -12.61 12.17 5.08
C LYS A 51 -11.72 13.22 5.72
N THR A 52 -12.04 13.59 6.95
CA THR A 52 -11.17 14.38 7.83
C THR A 52 -10.18 13.45 8.51
N VAL A 53 -8.90 13.84 8.52
CA VAL A 53 -7.85 13.08 9.20
C VAL A 53 -7.92 13.36 10.70
N THR A 54 -7.97 12.32 11.52
CA THR A 54 -7.83 12.44 12.97
C THR A 54 -6.54 11.73 13.42
N PRO A 55 -5.75 12.35 14.33
CA PRO A 55 -4.56 11.72 14.87
C PRO A 55 -4.87 10.38 15.53
N GLY A 56 -3.88 9.49 15.50
CA GLY A 56 -3.95 8.18 16.13
C GLY A 56 -2.90 7.23 15.58
N ASP A 57 -2.89 6.03 16.14
CA ASP A 57 -2.03 4.94 15.70
C ASP A 57 -2.62 4.25 14.47
N ILE A 58 -1.75 3.81 13.58
CA ILE A 58 -2.10 3.02 12.41
C ILE A 58 -1.36 1.70 12.49
N GLN A 59 -2.11 0.61 12.45
CA GLN A 59 -1.57 -0.73 12.31
C GLN A 59 -2.23 -1.39 11.09
N SER A 60 -1.40 -1.89 10.18
CA SER A 60 -1.87 -2.59 8.98
C SER A 60 -0.93 -3.74 8.65
N SER A 61 -1.46 -4.75 7.97
CA SER A 61 -0.71 -5.89 7.47
C SER A 61 -0.96 -6.03 5.97
N VAL A 62 0.10 -6.33 5.21
CA VAL A 62 0.02 -6.65 3.79
C VAL A 62 0.61 -8.05 3.57
N THR A 63 -0.07 -8.85 2.76
CA THR A 63 0.43 -10.15 2.30
C THR A 63 0.83 -10.03 0.85
N PHE A 64 2.04 -10.45 0.51
CA PHE A 64 2.49 -10.55 -0.88
C PHE A 64 2.41 -12.01 -1.32
N GLU A 65 1.71 -12.25 -2.43
CA GLU A 65 1.66 -13.55 -3.08
C GLU A 65 2.59 -13.52 -4.32
N LEU A 66 3.51 -14.47 -4.40
CA LEU A 66 4.37 -14.65 -5.56
C LEU A 66 3.84 -15.83 -6.38
N VAL A 67 3.38 -15.54 -7.60
CA VAL A 67 2.89 -16.55 -8.55
C VAL A 67 3.90 -16.67 -9.69
N THR A 68 4.33 -17.90 -9.97
CA THR A 68 5.14 -18.23 -11.15
C THR A 68 4.24 -18.84 -12.22
N LEU A 69 4.29 -18.32 -13.44
CA LEU A 69 3.60 -18.89 -14.61
C LEU A 69 4.45 -20.01 -15.23
#